data_AF-A0A973LFV8-F1
#
_entry.id   AF-A0A973LFV8-F1
#
_cell.length_a   1.000
_cell.length_b   1.000
_cell.length_c   1.000
_cell.angle_alpha   90.00
_cell.angle_beta   90.00
_cell.angle_gamma   90.00
#
_symmetry.space_group_name_H-M   'P 1'
#
loop_
_entity.id
_entity.type
_entity.pdbx_description
1 polymer ?
#
loop_
_entity_poly.entity_id
_entity_poly.type
_entity_poly.pdbx_seq_one_letter_code
_entity_poly.pdbx_strand_id
1 'polypeptide(L)'
;MNWYPESEETLLYRGRVSFATGRAAKVEGMRWFRDEGGRDIAAELPGWPRGPVYTPRSDVVAATNKVAGGLVKGVAAALAVAISAVSSANPDLPGGGGHATDPAHEVEDFPVLVAAPGTIARTLPYQLDPDRRPREQLTELVVTDRRLLVLGVDALGGLGGVEVLWEVPRTAVASVVKHAFGGGDLTLVFADGSRARLDVKDGVNTAIQLTWELCPAKRVELGELALKKLKLRAAKFEGFWESVVRDDGVAVAHQVKVINGKQYRTSIIFYVTKWVELPNA
;
A
#
# COMPACT_ATOMS: atom_id res chain seq x y z
N MET A 1 -12.61 -13.77 22.86
CA MET A 1 -13.99 -13.55 22.37
C MET A 1 -13.87 -12.99 20.95
N ASN A 2 -14.67 -13.42 19.97
CA ASN A 2 -14.48 -12.98 18.57
C ASN A 2 -15.34 -11.73 18.28
N TRP A 3 -14.78 -10.75 17.58
CA TRP A 3 -15.57 -9.68 16.96
C TRP A 3 -16.25 -10.19 15.68
N TYR A 4 -17.50 -9.82 15.49
CA TYR A 4 -18.31 -10.09 14.30
C TYR A 4 -19.02 -8.79 13.86
N PRO A 5 -19.27 -8.61 12.56
CA PRO A 5 -20.11 -7.53 12.08
C PRO A 5 -21.51 -7.59 12.68
N GLU A 6 -22.23 -6.47 12.60
CA GLU A 6 -23.66 -6.44 12.89
C GLU A 6 -24.43 -7.37 11.92
N SER A 7 -25.64 -7.80 12.31
CA SER A 7 -26.42 -8.80 11.55
C SER A 7 -26.77 -8.39 10.12
N GLU A 8 -26.74 -7.09 9.81
CA GLU A 8 -27.00 -6.52 8.48
C GLU A 8 -25.73 -5.96 7.81
N GLU A 9 -24.56 -6.27 8.36
CA GLU A 9 -23.27 -5.76 7.91
C GLU A 9 -22.46 -6.91 7.33
N THR A 10 -21.96 -6.72 6.10
CA THR A 10 -21.19 -7.74 5.41
C THR A 10 -19.70 -7.54 5.66
N LEU A 11 -19.02 -8.57 6.17
CA LEU A 11 -17.56 -8.57 6.26
C LEU A 11 -16.95 -8.70 4.85
N LEU A 12 -16.19 -7.70 4.42
CA LEU A 12 -15.48 -7.70 3.14
C LEU A 12 -14.02 -8.15 3.31
N TYR A 13 -13.39 -7.72 4.40
CA TYR A 13 -12.02 -8.09 4.72
C TYR A 13 -11.76 -8.05 6.23
N ARG A 14 -10.91 -8.97 6.70
CA ARG A 14 -10.30 -8.91 8.02
C ARG A 14 -8.89 -9.47 7.94
N GLY A 15 -7.92 -8.76 8.51
CA GLY A 15 -6.56 -9.28 8.59
C GLY A 15 -5.58 -8.38 9.29
N ARG A 16 -4.36 -8.88 9.50
CA ARG A 16 -3.38 -8.21 10.36
C ARG A 16 -2.79 -6.98 9.68
N VAL A 17 -2.69 -5.91 10.46
CA VAL A 17 -2.17 -4.62 9.98
C VAL A 17 -1.22 -4.01 11.00
N SER A 18 -0.32 -3.16 10.54
CA SER A 18 0.43 -2.19 11.37
C SER A 18 0.71 -0.96 10.53
N PHE A 19 1.23 0.12 11.12
CA PHE A 19 1.92 1.12 10.32
C PHE A 19 3.05 0.44 9.53
N ALA A 20 3.23 0.91 8.30
CA ALA A 20 4.34 0.49 7.46
C ALA A 20 5.67 0.88 8.10
N THR A 21 6.77 0.44 7.51
CA THR A 21 8.11 0.73 8.02
C THR A 21 9.04 0.93 6.85
N GLY A 22 9.92 1.93 6.96
CA GLY A 22 10.91 2.18 5.91
C GLY A 22 11.73 0.93 5.64
N ARG A 23 11.96 0.66 4.36
CA ARG A 23 12.77 -0.49 3.89
C ARG A 23 14.05 -0.06 3.18
N ALA A 24 14.14 1.20 2.76
CA ALA A 24 15.39 1.73 2.21
C ALA A 24 16.41 1.93 3.34
N ALA A 25 17.69 1.70 3.06
CA ALA A 25 18.75 1.66 4.05
C ALA A 25 18.80 2.90 4.99
N LYS A 26 18.46 4.09 4.46
CA LYS A 26 18.45 5.35 5.19
C LYS A 26 17.33 5.47 6.22
N VAL A 27 16.19 4.84 5.94
CA VAL A 27 14.94 4.92 6.73
C VAL A 27 14.51 3.56 7.28
N GLU A 28 15.38 2.57 7.22
CA GLU A 28 15.06 1.20 7.62
C GLU A 28 14.65 1.14 9.09
N GLY A 29 13.46 0.60 9.34
CA GLY A 29 12.89 0.53 10.69
C GLY A 29 12.15 1.79 11.13
N MET A 30 12.20 2.89 10.36
CA MET A 30 11.66 4.18 10.76
C MET A 30 10.19 4.36 10.36
N ARG A 31 9.50 5.16 11.17
CA ARG A 31 8.09 5.56 11.00
C ARG A 31 7.94 7.00 11.43
N TRP A 32 7.75 7.93 10.51
CA TRP A 32 7.55 9.33 10.86
C TRP A 32 6.09 9.75 10.78
N PHE A 33 5.74 10.70 11.65
CA PHE A 33 4.41 11.28 11.75
C PHE A 33 4.55 12.75 11.36
N ARG A 34 3.95 13.15 10.23
CA ARG A 34 4.14 14.47 9.66
C ARG A 34 2.85 15.29 9.65
N ASP A 35 2.94 16.61 9.69
CA ASP A 35 1.89 17.46 9.14
C ASP A 35 2.08 17.66 7.63
N GLU A 36 1.19 18.44 7.01
CA GLU A 36 1.22 18.76 5.58
C GLU A 36 2.50 19.51 5.17
N GLY A 37 3.13 20.21 6.11
CA GLY A 37 4.40 20.92 5.91
C GLY A 37 5.64 20.04 6.13
N GLY A 38 5.47 18.75 6.45
CA GLY A 38 6.58 17.83 6.70
C GLY A 38 7.20 17.95 8.10
N ARG A 39 6.59 18.71 9.01
CA ARG A 39 7.06 18.83 10.40
C ARG A 39 6.64 17.59 11.20
N ASP A 40 7.50 17.14 12.11
CA ASP A 40 7.18 16.02 13.00
C ASP A 40 6.05 16.40 13.97
N ILE A 41 5.01 15.58 14.02
CA ILE A 41 3.83 15.75 14.88
C ILE A 41 3.65 14.61 15.89
N ALA A 42 4.62 13.71 16.03
CA ALA A 42 4.52 12.53 16.90
C ALA A 42 4.19 12.86 18.36
N ALA A 43 4.66 14.01 18.86
CA ALA A 43 4.41 14.51 20.21
C ALA A 43 3.04 15.20 20.38
N GLU A 44 2.36 15.52 19.27
CA GLU A 44 1.05 16.17 19.26
C GLU A 44 -0.12 15.18 19.12
N LEU A 45 0.18 13.89 18.91
CA LEU A 45 -0.84 12.86 18.71
C LEU A 45 -1.57 12.59 20.04
N PRO A 46 -2.88 12.89 20.13
CA PRO A 46 -3.60 12.84 21.41
C PRO A 46 -3.64 11.43 22.00
N GLY A 47 -3.19 11.27 23.25
CA GLY A 47 -3.24 9.98 23.96
C GLY A 47 -2.20 8.96 23.51
N TRP A 48 -1.30 9.30 22.58
CA TRP A 48 -0.25 8.38 22.13
C TRP A 48 0.90 8.34 23.15
N PRO A 49 1.40 7.14 23.52
CA PRO A 49 2.62 7.01 24.30
C PRO A 49 3.80 7.66 23.58
N ARG A 50 4.84 8.05 24.33
CA ARG A 50 6.09 8.52 23.73
C ARG A 50 6.69 7.40 22.86
N GLY A 51 6.94 7.73 21.60
CA GLY A 51 7.59 6.83 20.64
C GLY A 51 9.10 7.06 20.54
N PRO A 52 9.80 6.21 19.78
CA PRO A 52 11.19 6.44 19.43
C PRO A 52 11.35 7.75 18.63
N VAL A 53 12.45 8.46 18.86
CA VAL A 53 12.86 9.57 18.01
C VAL A 53 13.76 8.99 16.92
N TYR A 54 13.30 9.06 15.67
CA TYR A 54 14.08 8.59 14.54
C TYR A 54 14.89 9.72 13.91
N THR A 55 16.17 9.43 13.66
CA THR A 55 17.06 10.26 12.84
C THR A 55 17.44 9.44 11.61
N PRO A 56 17.33 9.99 10.38
CA PRO A 56 17.74 9.26 9.18
C PRO A 56 19.19 8.77 9.32
N ARG A 57 19.47 7.56 8.86
CA ARG A 57 20.86 7.05 8.88
C ARG A 57 21.71 7.89 7.92
N SER A 58 22.96 8.15 8.28
CA SER A 58 23.85 8.92 7.40
C SER A 58 24.07 8.18 6.08
N ASP A 59 24.30 8.94 5.01
CA ASP A 59 24.52 8.37 3.68
C ASP A 59 25.74 7.43 3.66
N VAL A 60 26.71 7.65 4.57
CA VAL A 60 27.90 6.78 4.76
C VAL A 60 27.50 5.40 5.28
N VAL A 61 26.59 5.33 6.25
CA VAL A 61 26.09 4.05 6.82
C VAL A 61 25.13 3.36 5.84
N ALA A 62 24.33 4.12 5.08
CA ALA A 62 23.48 3.59 4.03
C ALA A 62 24.29 3.03 2.83
N ALA A 63 25.47 3.61 2.55
CA ALA A 63 26.38 3.15 1.50
C ALA A 63 27.12 1.85 1.88
N THR A 64 27.40 1.59 3.15
CA THR A 64 28.05 0.33 3.58
C THR A 64 27.18 -0.89 3.29
N ASN A 65 25.86 -0.77 3.38
CA ASN A 65 24.92 -1.83 2.97
C ASN A 65 24.77 -1.97 1.45
N LYS A 66 25.17 -0.96 0.65
CA LYS A 66 25.19 -1.03 -0.83
C LYS A 66 26.37 -1.80 -1.39
N VAL A 67 27.40 -2.14 -0.60
CA VAL A 67 28.54 -2.95 -1.10
C VAL A 67 28.14 -4.41 -1.38
N ALA A 68 26.97 -4.85 -0.91
CA ALA A 68 26.37 -6.13 -1.31
C ALA A 68 25.43 -6.04 -2.54
N GLY A 69 25.19 -4.86 -3.11
CA GLY A 69 24.23 -4.71 -4.20
C GLY A 69 24.38 -3.41 -4.98
N GLY A 70 25.17 -3.47 -6.06
CA GLY A 70 24.90 -2.74 -7.31
C GLY A 70 24.85 -1.21 -7.26
N LEU A 71 25.98 -0.62 -7.64
CA LEU A 71 26.19 0.81 -7.94
C LEU A 71 25.14 1.39 -8.92
N VAL A 72 24.47 2.50 -8.59
CA VAL A 72 23.98 3.46 -9.59
C VAL A 72 24.17 4.89 -9.06
N LYS A 73 25.03 5.65 -9.75
CA LYS A 73 25.17 7.10 -9.68
C LYS A 73 24.18 7.75 -10.66
N GLY A 74 23.60 8.90 -10.31
CA GLY A 74 22.92 9.76 -11.28
C GLY A 74 22.14 10.92 -10.65
N VAL A 75 22.52 12.13 -11.01
CA VAL A 75 22.07 13.45 -10.51
C VAL A 75 20.81 13.94 -11.25
N ALA A 76 19.86 14.61 -10.57
CA ALA A 76 19.18 15.84 -11.04
C ALA A 76 18.13 16.35 -10.04
N ALA A 77 18.04 17.67 -9.93
CA ALA A 77 17.20 18.44 -9.00
C ALA A 77 15.88 18.92 -9.63
N ALA A 78 14.97 19.33 -8.73
CA ALA A 78 13.88 20.32 -8.88
C ALA A 78 12.58 19.94 -9.64
N LEU A 79 11.46 20.26 -8.95
CA LEU A 79 10.07 20.44 -9.39
C LEU A 79 9.50 19.55 -10.52
N ALA A 80 8.64 18.59 -10.16
CA ALA A 80 7.52 18.17 -10.99
C ALA A 80 6.45 17.42 -10.15
N VAL A 81 5.28 18.03 -9.98
CA VAL A 81 4.02 17.40 -9.51
C VAL A 81 3.33 16.61 -10.65
N ALA A 82 4.01 16.32 -11.76
CA ALA A 82 3.40 15.56 -12.84
C ALA A 82 4.40 14.59 -13.47
N ILE A 83 3.90 13.38 -13.73
CA ILE A 83 4.48 12.32 -14.57
C ILE A 83 5.59 11.48 -13.90
N SER A 84 5.15 10.37 -13.30
CA SER A 84 5.87 9.10 -13.39
C SER A 84 4.85 7.99 -13.67
N ALA A 85 4.40 7.97 -14.92
CA ALA A 85 3.85 6.80 -15.55
C ALA A 85 5.00 5.80 -15.78
N VAL A 86 4.71 4.51 -15.62
CA VAL A 86 5.58 3.35 -15.86
C VAL A 86 6.42 2.93 -14.64
N SER A 87 5.95 1.89 -13.95
CA SER A 87 6.85 0.92 -13.31
C SER A 87 6.39 -0.47 -13.72
N SER A 88 7.23 -1.14 -14.52
CA SER A 88 7.22 -2.59 -14.66
C SER A 88 7.99 -3.17 -13.48
N ALA A 89 7.29 -3.54 -12.42
CA ALA A 89 7.84 -4.41 -11.39
C ALA A 89 7.10 -5.75 -11.48
N ASN A 90 7.84 -6.79 -11.89
CA ASN A 90 7.41 -8.16 -11.65
C ASN A 90 7.16 -8.32 -10.14
N PRO A 91 6.09 -9.01 -9.72
CA PRO A 91 6.07 -9.59 -8.40
C PRO A 91 7.10 -10.72 -8.39
N ASP A 92 8.01 -10.68 -7.42
CA ASP A 92 8.84 -11.80 -6.96
C ASP A 92 9.90 -12.36 -7.93
N LEU A 93 11.07 -11.72 -7.93
CA LEU A 93 12.33 -12.46 -7.94
C LEU A 93 12.90 -12.43 -6.51
N PRO A 94 13.33 -13.58 -5.95
CA PRO A 94 14.03 -13.59 -4.67
C PRO A 94 15.33 -12.81 -4.85
N GLY A 95 15.42 -11.63 -4.22
CA GLY A 95 16.60 -10.75 -4.27
C GLY A 95 16.44 -9.43 -5.03
N GLY A 96 15.29 -9.15 -5.66
CA GLY A 96 15.05 -7.90 -6.39
C GLY A 96 14.01 -7.01 -5.71
N GLY A 97 14.43 -6.14 -4.78
CA GLY A 97 13.56 -5.11 -4.24
C GLY A 97 13.06 -4.19 -5.36
N GLY A 98 11.75 -3.96 -5.44
CA GLY A 98 11.18 -3.00 -6.40
C GLY A 98 11.85 -1.62 -6.28
N HIS A 99 11.88 -0.86 -7.38
CA HIS A 99 12.41 0.50 -7.32
C HIS A 99 11.46 1.43 -6.55
N ALA A 100 12.02 2.32 -5.72
CA ALA A 100 11.27 3.38 -5.07
C ALA A 100 10.55 4.22 -6.13
N THR A 101 9.25 4.43 -5.94
CA THR A 101 8.39 5.22 -6.83
C THR A 101 8.17 6.63 -6.31
N ASP A 102 8.46 6.87 -5.03
CA ASP A 102 8.47 8.17 -4.39
C ASP A 102 9.70 8.29 -3.46
N PRO A 103 10.89 8.58 -4.01
CA PRO A 103 12.12 8.61 -3.24
C PRO A 103 12.08 9.55 -2.02
N ALA A 104 11.33 10.66 -2.11
CA ALA A 104 11.19 11.59 -1.00
C ALA A 104 10.53 10.92 0.21
N HIS A 105 9.52 10.08 0.00
CA HIS A 105 8.75 9.42 1.08
C HIS A 105 9.02 7.91 1.24
N GLU A 106 9.99 7.36 0.51
CA GLU A 106 10.40 5.96 0.58
C GLU A 106 11.89 5.76 0.92
N VAL A 107 12.72 6.77 0.67
CA VAL A 107 14.18 6.71 0.84
C VAL A 107 14.69 7.80 1.78
N GLU A 108 14.26 9.04 1.59
CA GLU A 108 14.75 10.18 2.37
C GLU A 108 13.94 10.39 3.66
N ASP A 109 12.62 10.30 3.54
CA ASP A 109 11.64 10.28 4.60
C ASP A 109 10.82 8.98 4.50
N PHE A 110 10.02 8.69 5.53
CA PHE A 110 9.07 7.58 5.53
C PHE A 110 7.85 7.93 6.40
N PRO A 111 7.01 8.88 5.94
CA PRO A 111 5.82 9.27 6.68
C PRO A 111 4.80 8.13 6.65
N VAL A 112 4.49 7.59 7.84
CA VAL A 112 3.42 6.61 8.01
C VAL A 112 2.07 7.27 8.30
N LEU A 113 2.10 8.54 8.69
CA LEU A 113 0.92 9.35 8.94
C LEU A 113 1.23 10.78 8.49
N VAL A 114 0.33 11.38 7.70
CA VAL A 114 0.39 12.81 7.37
C VAL A 114 -0.97 13.43 7.61
N ALA A 115 -1.03 14.39 8.53
CA ALA A 115 -2.32 14.83 9.07
C ALA A 115 -2.28 16.23 9.70
N ALA A 116 -3.17 17.12 9.27
CA ALA A 116 -3.46 18.38 9.96
C ALA A 116 -4.22 18.14 11.29
N PRO A 117 -4.22 19.08 12.25
CA PRO A 117 -5.03 18.98 13.47
C PRO A 117 -6.51 18.74 13.15
N GLY A 118 -7.16 17.86 13.92
CA GLY A 118 -8.58 17.53 13.77
C GLY A 118 -8.95 16.59 12.63
N THR A 119 -7.98 16.14 11.83
CA THR A 119 -8.22 15.18 10.74
C THR A 119 -8.31 13.74 11.23
N ILE A 120 -8.99 12.89 10.45
CA ILE A 120 -9.27 11.48 10.69
C ILE A 120 -7.99 10.71 11.00
N ALA A 121 -6.92 10.88 10.22
CA ALA A 121 -5.70 10.11 10.45
C ALA A 121 -5.09 10.36 11.86
N ARG A 122 -5.27 11.54 12.47
CA ARG A 122 -4.81 11.80 13.85
C ARG A 122 -5.59 11.04 14.92
N THR A 123 -6.75 10.50 14.56
CA THR A 123 -7.58 9.70 15.48
C THR A 123 -7.22 8.22 15.45
N LEU A 124 -6.35 7.79 14.53
CA LEU A 124 -5.90 6.40 14.46
C LEU A 124 -5.26 5.94 15.78
N PRO A 125 -5.40 4.66 16.13
CA PRO A 125 -4.92 4.15 17.41
C PRO A 125 -3.40 3.95 17.37
N TYR A 126 -2.71 4.33 18.46
CA TYR A 126 -1.26 4.18 18.58
C TYR A 126 -0.81 2.72 18.47
N GLN A 127 -1.70 1.76 18.73
CA GLN A 127 -1.48 0.32 18.65
C GLN A 127 -1.11 -0.15 17.24
N LEU A 128 -1.37 0.66 16.22
CA LEU A 128 -0.87 0.42 14.87
C LEU A 128 0.65 0.56 14.78
N ASP A 129 1.29 1.35 15.67
CA ASP A 129 2.75 1.48 15.76
C ASP A 129 3.33 0.34 16.59
N PRO A 130 4.06 -0.61 15.97
CA PRO A 130 4.67 -1.73 16.69
C PRO A 130 5.63 -1.30 17.82
N ASP A 131 6.18 -0.08 17.75
CA ASP A 131 7.14 0.41 18.75
C ASP A 131 6.44 1.07 19.95
N ARG A 132 5.12 1.28 19.90
CA ARG A 132 4.32 1.88 20.99
C ARG A 132 3.32 0.92 21.61
N ARG A 133 3.02 -0.20 20.95
CA ARG A 133 2.03 -1.17 21.43
C ARG A 133 2.65 -2.23 22.35
N PRO A 134 1.88 -2.81 23.29
CA PRO A 134 2.30 -4.01 24.01
C PRO A 134 2.67 -5.14 23.05
N ARG A 135 3.71 -5.92 23.35
CA ARG A 135 4.21 -6.97 22.44
C ARG A 135 3.19 -8.08 22.20
N GLU A 136 2.34 -8.29 23.19
CA GLU A 136 1.28 -9.28 23.23
C GLU A 136 0.03 -8.81 22.48
N GLN A 137 -0.01 -7.56 22.02
CA GLN A 137 -1.16 -7.00 21.30
C GLN A 137 -0.85 -6.91 19.80
N LEU A 138 -1.78 -7.43 18.99
CA LEU A 138 -1.80 -7.29 17.54
C LEU A 138 -2.94 -6.38 17.13
N THR A 139 -2.83 -5.85 15.92
CA THR A 139 -3.89 -5.05 15.31
C THR A 139 -4.40 -5.73 14.06
N GLU A 140 -5.72 -5.73 13.89
CA GLU A 140 -6.39 -6.21 12.68
C GLU A 140 -7.17 -5.06 12.04
N LEU A 141 -7.07 -4.93 10.73
CA LEU A 141 -7.93 -4.07 9.94
C LEU A 141 -9.16 -4.88 9.54
N VAL A 142 -10.34 -4.29 9.72
CA VAL A 142 -11.60 -4.85 9.26
C VAL A 142 -12.26 -3.88 8.30
N VAL A 143 -12.66 -4.37 7.13
CA VAL A 143 -13.49 -3.65 6.18
C VAL A 143 -14.82 -4.36 6.07
N THR A 144 -15.90 -3.60 6.23
CA THR A 144 -17.25 -4.05 5.94
C THR A 144 -17.85 -3.25 4.81
N ASP A 145 -19.05 -3.61 4.39
CA ASP A 145 -19.82 -2.80 3.44
C ASP A 145 -20.15 -1.39 3.98
N ARG A 146 -20.14 -1.18 5.30
CA ARG A 146 -20.48 0.09 5.98
C ARG A 146 -19.28 0.89 6.50
N ARG A 147 -18.26 0.24 7.06
CA ARG A 147 -17.22 0.88 7.87
C ARG A 147 -15.85 0.23 7.77
N LEU A 148 -14.85 0.98 8.22
CA LEU A 148 -13.48 0.56 8.43
C LEU A 148 -13.21 0.55 9.93
N LEU A 149 -12.67 -0.55 10.46
CA LEU A 149 -12.32 -0.67 11.88
C LEU A 149 -10.86 -1.10 12.05
N VAL A 150 -10.26 -0.67 13.17
CA VAL A 150 -9.03 -1.26 13.68
C VAL A 150 -9.36 -1.96 15.00
N LEU A 151 -9.08 -3.25 15.04
CA LEU A 151 -9.26 -4.08 16.22
C LEU A 151 -7.93 -4.28 16.93
N GLY A 152 -7.95 -4.25 18.26
CA GLY A 152 -6.89 -4.75 19.13
C GLY A 152 -7.18 -6.20 19.48
N VAL A 153 -6.19 -7.07 19.29
CA VAL A 153 -6.30 -8.52 19.53
C VAL A 153 -5.14 -9.00 20.38
N ASP A 154 -5.46 -9.61 21.52
CA ASP A 154 -4.44 -10.23 22.38
C ASP A 154 -3.90 -11.52 21.72
N ALA A 155 -2.59 -11.55 21.47
CA ALA A 155 -1.89 -12.63 20.78
C ALA A 155 -1.55 -13.82 21.69
N LEU A 156 -1.53 -13.62 23.02
CA LEU A 156 -1.31 -14.70 23.97
C LEU A 156 -2.62 -15.45 24.19
N GLY A 157 -2.66 -16.68 23.67
CA GLY A 157 -3.82 -17.55 23.64
C GLY A 157 -4.43 -17.79 25.03
N GLY A 158 -5.49 -17.05 25.32
CA GLY A 158 -6.37 -17.28 26.46
C GLY A 158 -7.53 -16.29 26.41
N LEU A 159 -8.69 -16.72 25.89
CA LEU A 159 -9.94 -15.95 25.79
C LEU A 159 -9.81 -14.46 25.36
N GLY A 160 -8.69 -14.08 24.73
CA GLY A 160 -8.26 -12.71 24.49
C GLY A 160 -9.39 -11.83 24.00
N GLY A 161 -9.52 -10.67 24.62
CA GLY A 161 -10.51 -9.67 24.23
C GLY A 161 -10.20 -9.21 22.80
N VAL A 162 -11.25 -9.02 22.01
CA VAL A 162 -11.14 -8.20 20.82
C VAL A 162 -11.75 -6.86 21.17
N GLU A 163 -10.96 -5.81 21.04
CA GLU A 163 -11.36 -4.43 21.32
C GLU A 163 -11.48 -3.66 20.01
N VAL A 164 -12.55 -2.89 19.83
CA VAL A 164 -12.63 -1.92 18.74
C VAL A 164 -11.85 -0.68 19.17
N LEU A 165 -10.64 -0.52 18.63
CA LEU A 165 -9.76 0.59 18.98
C LEU A 165 -10.11 1.86 18.22
N TRP A 166 -10.66 1.70 17.01
CA TRP A 166 -10.96 2.80 16.11
C TRP A 166 -11.93 2.38 15.02
N GLU A 167 -12.77 3.31 14.59
CA GLU A 167 -13.79 3.07 13.58
C GLU A 167 -14.10 4.36 12.81
N VAL A 168 -14.32 4.23 11.50
CA VAL A 168 -14.88 5.28 10.65
C VAL A 168 -15.83 4.71 9.60
N PRO A 169 -16.78 5.50 9.07
CA PRO A 169 -17.55 5.11 7.90
C PRO A 169 -16.64 4.79 6.71
N ARG A 170 -17.01 3.81 5.88
CA ARG A 170 -16.22 3.45 4.69
C ARG A 170 -16.10 4.63 3.71
N THR A 171 -17.11 5.50 3.67
CA THR A 171 -17.13 6.75 2.89
C THR A 171 -16.08 7.77 3.34
N ALA A 172 -15.47 7.61 4.52
CA ALA A 172 -14.37 8.45 4.98
C ALA A 172 -13.06 8.15 4.23
N VAL A 173 -12.93 7.00 3.56
CA VAL A 173 -11.78 6.64 2.74
C VAL A 173 -12.03 7.11 1.31
N ALA A 174 -11.25 8.09 0.86
CA ALA A 174 -11.34 8.64 -0.49
C ALA A 174 -10.58 7.79 -1.51
N SER A 175 -9.41 7.27 -1.15
CA SER A 175 -8.66 6.36 -2.00
C SER A 175 -7.70 5.45 -1.25
N VAL A 176 -7.28 4.38 -1.92
CA VAL A 176 -6.21 3.48 -1.46
C VAL A 176 -5.12 3.42 -2.51
N VAL A 177 -3.88 3.62 -2.09
CA VAL A 177 -2.69 3.58 -2.96
C VAL A 177 -1.83 2.39 -2.55
N LYS A 178 -1.72 1.38 -3.40
CA LYS A 178 -0.73 0.31 -3.21
C LYS A 178 0.65 0.79 -3.65
N HIS A 179 1.65 0.60 -2.79
CA HIS A 179 3.04 0.91 -3.14
C HIS A 179 3.70 -0.29 -3.83
N ALA A 180 4.52 -0.06 -4.84
CA ALA A 180 5.30 -1.13 -5.49
C ALA A 180 6.39 -1.66 -4.54
N PHE A 181 6.85 -0.81 -3.63
CA PHE A 181 7.93 -1.10 -2.70
C PHE A 181 7.39 -1.70 -1.39
N GLY A 182 7.24 -3.03 -1.36
CA GLY A 182 6.85 -3.78 -0.16
C GLY A 182 5.54 -4.54 -0.31
N GLY A 183 5.52 -5.80 0.16
CA GLY A 183 4.42 -6.74 -0.09
C GLY A 183 3.04 -6.19 0.28
N GLY A 184 2.81 -5.93 1.57
CA GLY A 184 1.54 -5.43 2.11
C GLY A 184 1.39 -3.92 2.16
N ASP A 185 2.31 -3.16 1.58
CA ASP A 185 2.44 -1.71 1.80
C ASP A 185 1.38 -0.91 1.01
N LEU A 186 0.47 -0.25 1.70
CA LEU A 186 -0.56 0.61 1.12
C LEU A 186 -0.72 1.91 1.90
N THR A 187 -1.23 2.95 1.24
CA THR A 187 -1.67 4.19 1.90
C THR A 187 -3.18 4.33 1.77
N LEU A 188 -3.86 4.50 2.90
CA LEU A 188 -5.21 5.02 2.96
C LEU A 188 -5.15 6.53 2.86
N VAL A 189 -5.96 7.10 1.97
CA VAL A 189 -6.18 8.55 1.86
C VAL A 189 -7.62 8.81 2.27
N PHE A 190 -7.81 9.63 3.30
CA PHE A 190 -9.11 10.00 3.82
C PHE A 190 -9.71 11.19 3.07
N ALA A 191 -11.03 11.35 3.15
CA ALA A 191 -11.78 12.41 2.49
C ALA A 191 -11.39 13.83 2.95
N ASP A 192 -10.79 13.95 4.13
CA ASP A 192 -10.25 15.21 4.65
C ASP A 192 -8.79 15.49 4.22
N GLY A 193 -8.24 14.68 3.30
CA GLY A 193 -6.88 14.81 2.78
C GLY A 193 -5.80 14.18 3.64
N SER A 194 -6.11 13.77 4.87
CA SER A 194 -5.15 13.07 5.73
C SER A 194 -4.86 11.65 5.22
N ARG A 195 -3.69 11.12 5.56
CA ARG A 195 -3.24 9.81 5.05
C ARG A 195 -2.52 8.96 6.09
N ALA A 196 -2.65 7.65 5.94
CA ALA A 196 -1.97 6.65 6.76
C ALA A 196 -1.40 5.51 5.91
N ARG A 197 -0.11 5.19 6.07
CA ARG A 197 0.59 4.11 5.36
C ARG A 197 0.66 2.86 6.25
N LEU A 198 0.05 1.79 5.77
CA LEU A 198 -0.15 0.54 6.49
C LEU A 198 0.61 -0.59 5.80
N ASP A 199 1.05 -1.58 6.59
CA ASP A 199 1.58 -2.84 6.09
C ASP A 199 0.63 -3.97 6.48
N VAL A 200 -0.02 -4.53 5.46
CA VAL A 200 -0.95 -5.66 5.58
C VAL A 200 -0.17 -6.97 5.57
N LYS A 201 -0.24 -7.74 6.65
CA LYS A 201 0.64 -8.90 6.84
C LYS A 201 0.25 -10.12 6.01
N ASP A 202 -0.95 -10.12 5.44
CA ASP A 202 -1.47 -11.25 4.65
C ASP A 202 -0.94 -11.28 3.21
N GLY A 203 -0.13 -10.27 2.81
CA GLY A 203 0.61 -10.26 1.54
C GLY A 203 0.01 -9.36 0.44
N VAL A 204 0.62 -9.42 -0.74
CA VAL A 204 0.36 -8.51 -1.87
C VAL A 204 -1.07 -8.61 -2.38
N ASN A 205 -1.60 -9.83 -2.54
CA ASN A 205 -2.95 -10.06 -3.07
C ASN A 205 -4.02 -9.43 -2.18
N THR A 206 -3.82 -9.49 -0.86
CA THR A 206 -4.72 -8.86 0.11
C THR A 206 -4.67 -7.35 0.03
N ALA A 207 -3.48 -6.76 -0.09
CA ALA A 207 -3.35 -5.32 -0.25
C ALA A 207 -3.98 -4.83 -1.56
N ILE A 208 -3.89 -5.64 -2.63
CA ILE A 208 -4.64 -5.41 -3.87
C ILE A 208 -6.15 -5.47 -3.57
N GLN A 209 -6.66 -6.56 -3.00
CA GLN A 209 -8.09 -6.72 -2.68
C GLN A 209 -8.65 -5.54 -1.86
N LEU A 210 -7.94 -5.08 -0.83
CA LEU A 210 -8.33 -3.91 -0.05
C LEU A 210 -8.52 -2.66 -0.90
N THR A 211 -7.68 -2.49 -1.91
CA THR A 211 -7.80 -1.39 -2.87
C THR A 211 -9.10 -1.51 -3.69
N TRP A 212 -9.52 -2.73 -4.05
CA TRP A 212 -10.78 -3.01 -4.73
C TRP A 212 -12.01 -2.79 -3.85
N GLU A 213 -11.91 -3.21 -2.59
CA GLU A 213 -13.03 -3.12 -1.64
C GLU A 213 -13.20 -1.70 -1.11
N LEU A 214 -12.14 -0.91 -0.94
CA LEU A 214 -12.30 0.45 -0.42
C LEU A 214 -12.61 1.50 -1.51
N CYS A 215 -12.48 1.16 -2.80
CA CYS A 215 -12.65 2.12 -3.91
C CYS A 215 -13.46 1.56 -5.11
N PRO A 216 -14.75 1.22 -4.96
CA PRO A 216 -15.51 0.50 -5.98
C PRO A 216 -15.78 1.30 -7.28
N ALA A 217 -16.00 2.62 -7.22
CA ALA A 217 -16.34 3.42 -8.41
C ALA A 217 -15.20 3.48 -9.46
N LYS A 218 -13.94 3.31 -9.03
CA LYS A 218 -12.78 3.28 -9.94
C LYS A 218 -12.56 1.90 -10.59
N ARG A 219 -13.36 0.87 -10.26
CA ARG A 219 -13.23 -0.50 -10.84
C ARG A 219 -13.38 -0.54 -12.35
N VAL A 220 -14.30 0.26 -12.92
CA VAL A 220 -14.67 0.20 -14.34
C VAL A 220 -13.62 0.88 -15.23
N GLU A 221 -13.15 2.07 -14.83
CA GLU A 221 -12.17 2.85 -15.61
C GLU A 221 -10.80 2.16 -15.69
N LEU A 222 -10.44 1.40 -14.63
CA LEU A 222 -9.20 0.63 -14.58
C LEU A 222 -9.13 -0.53 -15.54
N GLY A 223 -10.21 -1.29 -15.66
CA GLY A 223 -10.26 -2.45 -16.55
C GLY A 223 -9.95 -2.02 -17.98
N GLU A 224 -10.52 -0.88 -18.39
CA GLU A 224 -10.30 -0.28 -19.70
C GLU A 224 -8.87 0.26 -19.87
N LEU A 225 -8.30 0.91 -18.86
CA LEU A 225 -6.93 1.44 -18.94
C LEU A 225 -5.88 0.33 -18.96
N ALA A 226 -6.07 -0.72 -18.14
CA ALA A 226 -5.23 -1.91 -18.14
C ALA A 226 -5.29 -2.59 -19.51
N LEU A 227 -6.49 -2.77 -20.06
CA LEU A 227 -6.72 -3.32 -21.39
C LEU A 227 -6.05 -2.49 -22.49
N LYS A 228 -6.14 -1.16 -22.43
CA LYS A 228 -5.51 -0.25 -23.40
C LYS A 228 -3.98 -0.36 -23.37
N LYS A 229 -3.37 -0.40 -22.18
CA LYS A 229 -1.92 -0.57 -22.03
C LYS A 229 -1.45 -1.94 -22.48
N LEU A 230 -2.25 -2.97 -22.21
CA LEU A 230 -1.99 -4.35 -22.60
C LEU A 230 -2.02 -4.48 -24.13
N LYS A 231 -2.98 -3.85 -24.80
CA LYS A 231 -3.01 -3.70 -26.27
C LYS A 231 -1.79 -2.93 -26.83
N LEU A 232 -1.38 -1.82 -26.20
CA LEU A 232 -0.20 -1.04 -26.58
C LEU A 232 1.12 -1.82 -26.46
N ARG A 233 1.26 -2.66 -25.43
CA ARG A 233 2.42 -3.56 -25.26
C ARG A 233 2.36 -4.75 -26.21
N ALA A 234 1.18 -5.34 -26.35
CA ALA A 234 0.92 -6.45 -27.26
C ALA A 234 1.23 -6.08 -28.71
N ALA A 235 0.97 -4.83 -29.13
CA ALA A 235 1.34 -4.33 -30.45
C ALA A 235 2.85 -4.39 -30.76
N LYS A 236 3.72 -4.54 -29.75
CA LYS A 236 5.17 -4.72 -29.93
C LYS A 236 5.58 -6.17 -30.16
N PHE A 237 4.65 -7.13 -30.08
CA PHE A 237 4.93 -8.56 -30.22
C PHE A 237 3.98 -9.17 -31.26
N GLU A 238 4.50 -9.84 -32.28
CA GLU A 238 3.68 -10.57 -33.25
C GLU A 238 2.85 -11.67 -32.55
N GLY A 239 1.53 -11.68 -32.77
CA GLY A 239 0.60 -12.66 -32.23
C GLY A 239 -0.84 -12.16 -32.06
N PHE A 240 -1.78 -13.09 -31.88
CA PHE A 240 -3.16 -12.79 -31.51
C PHE A 240 -3.28 -12.72 -29.98
N TRP A 241 -4.05 -11.75 -29.50
CA TRP A 241 -4.16 -11.47 -28.06
C TRP A 241 -5.60 -11.57 -27.61
N GLU A 242 -5.83 -12.43 -26.63
CA GLU A 242 -7.10 -12.50 -25.90
C GLU A 242 -6.87 -11.94 -24.50
N SER A 243 -7.79 -11.10 -24.03
CA SER A 243 -7.71 -10.51 -22.70
C SER A 243 -8.93 -10.91 -21.89
N VAL A 244 -8.72 -11.35 -20.66
CA VAL A 244 -9.77 -11.53 -19.68
C VAL A 244 -9.46 -10.59 -18.52
N VAL A 245 -10.30 -9.59 -18.32
CA VAL A 245 -10.31 -8.81 -17.08
C VAL A 245 -11.17 -9.60 -16.10
N ARG A 246 -10.58 -9.99 -14.97
CA ARG A 246 -11.29 -10.67 -13.89
C ARG A 246 -11.74 -9.64 -12.86
N ASP A 247 -12.81 -9.98 -12.14
CA ASP A 247 -13.42 -9.12 -11.12
C ASP A 247 -12.49 -8.85 -9.91
N ASP A 248 -11.37 -9.59 -9.81
CA ASP A 248 -10.32 -9.47 -8.79
C ASP A 248 -9.23 -8.45 -9.15
N GLY A 249 -9.36 -7.76 -10.30
CA GLY A 249 -8.36 -6.79 -10.74
C GLY A 249 -7.17 -7.34 -11.47
N VAL A 250 -7.21 -8.62 -11.79
CA VAL A 250 -6.22 -9.26 -12.62
C VAL A 250 -6.62 -9.10 -14.08
N ALA A 251 -5.78 -8.38 -14.84
CA ALA A 251 -5.87 -8.38 -16.28
C ALA A 251 -4.95 -9.49 -16.82
N VAL A 252 -5.55 -10.54 -17.37
CA VAL A 252 -4.80 -11.62 -18.01
C VAL A 252 -4.76 -11.38 -19.51
N ALA A 253 -3.56 -11.28 -20.06
CA ALA A 253 -3.32 -11.34 -21.50
C ALA A 253 -2.89 -12.76 -21.87
N HIS A 254 -3.52 -13.36 -22.87
CA HIS A 254 -3.01 -14.56 -23.52
C HIS A 254 -2.39 -14.16 -24.87
N GLN A 255 -1.09 -14.39 -25.01
CA GLN A 255 -0.45 -14.42 -26.31
C GLN A 255 -0.68 -15.78 -26.93
N VAL A 256 -1.33 -15.82 -28.10
CA VAL A 256 -1.45 -17.04 -28.90
C VAL A 256 -0.50 -16.94 -30.09
N LYS A 257 0.48 -17.85 -30.16
CA LYS A 257 1.37 -18.00 -31.32
C LYS A 257 1.07 -19.30 -32.03
N VAL A 258 0.97 -19.26 -33.36
CA VAL A 258 0.92 -20.46 -34.19
C VAL A 258 2.31 -20.68 -34.79
N ILE A 259 2.97 -21.77 -34.39
CA ILE A 259 4.28 -22.16 -34.93
C ILE A 259 4.12 -23.55 -35.53
N ASN A 260 4.38 -23.69 -36.83
CA ASN A 260 4.23 -24.95 -37.57
C ASN A 260 2.86 -25.64 -37.37
N GLY A 261 1.77 -24.85 -37.38
CA GLY A 261 0.40 -25.34 -37.19
C GLY A 261 0.04 -25.72 -35.75
N LYS A 262 0.95 -25.57 -34.78
CA LYS A 262 0.67 -25.76 -33.34
C LYS A 262 0.44 -24.42 -32.65
N GLN A 263 -0.62 -24.33 -31.86
CA GLN A 263 -0.89 -23.17 -31.01
C GLN A 263 -0.12 -23.25 -29.68
N TYR A 264 0.58 -22.18 -29.36
CA TYR A 264 1.27 -21.95 -28.10
C TYR A 264 0.62 -20.78 -27.39
N ARG A 265 0.16 -20.98 -26.16
CA ARG A 265 -0.48 -19.94 -25.34
C ARG A 265 0.46 -19.53 -24.20
N THR A 266 0.87 -18.28 -24.18
CA THR A 266 1.63 -17.68 -23.08
C THR A 266 0.74 -16.69 -22.35
N SER A 267 0.59 -16.84 -21.04
CA SER A 267 -0.19 -15.91 -20.23
C SER A 267 0.72 -14.85 -19.61
N ILE A 268 0.36 -13.58 -19.75
CA ILE A 268 0.96 -12.48 -19.01
C ILE A 268 -0.11 -11.96 -18.05
N ILE A 269 0.20 -12.03 -16.76
CA ILE A 269 -0.71 -11.61 -15.69
C ILE A 269 -0.28 -10.21 -15.27
N PHE A 270 -1.19 -9.24 -15.38
CA PHE A 270 -0.98 -7.90 -14.88
C PHE A 270 -1.84 -7.69 -13.63
N TYR A 271 -1.19 -7.25 -12.56
CA TYR A 271 -1.85 -6.74 -11.38
C TYR A 271 -1.90 -5.22 -11.51
N VAL A 272 -3.09 -4.63 -11.43
CA VAL A 272 -3.22 -3.17 -11.44
C VAL A 272 -2.84 -2.65 -10.05
N THR A 273 -1.65 -2.05 -9.94
CA THR A 273 -1.05 -1.68 -8.64
C THR A 273 -1.02 -0.18 -8.35
N LYS A 274 -1.36 0.70 -9.32
CA LYS A 274 -1.36 2.15 -9.11
C LYS A 274 -2.46 2.84 -9.91
N TRP A 275 -3.11 3.79 -9.25
CA TRP A 275 -4.21 4.61 -9.78
C TRP A 275 -3.65 5.98 -10.14
N VAL A 276 -4.10 6.52 -11.26
CA VAL A 276 -3.92 7.93 -11.60
C VAL A 276 -5.33 8.42 -11.88
N GLU A 277 -5.80 9.39 -11.11
CA GLU A 277 -7.00 10.13 -11.49
C GLU A 277 -6.68 10.85 -12.80
N LEU A 278 -7.46 10.55 -13.85
CA LEU A 278 -7.48 11.44 -14.99
C LEU A 278 -8.13 12.74 -14.50
N PRO A 279 -7.54 13.92 -14.75
CA PRO A 279 -8.24 15.16 -14.50
C PRO A 279 -9.55 15.12 -15.28
N ASN A 280 -10.66 15.43 -14.61
CA ASN A 280 -12.00 15.46 -15.20
C ASN A 280 -11.93 16.16 -16.57
N ALA A 281 -12.30 15.43 -17.62
CA ALA A 281 -12.45 15.95 -18.97
C ALA A 281 -13.80 16.65 -19.15
#